data_AF-A0A5C6Z1K3-F1
#
_entry.id   AF-A0A5C6Z1K3-F1
#
_cell.length_a   1.000
_cell.length_b   1.000
_cell.length_c   1.000
_cell.angle_alpha   90.00
_cell.angle_beta   90.00
_cell.angle_gamma   90.00
#
_symmetry.space_group_name_H-M   'P 1'
#
loop_
_entity.id
_entity.type
_entity.pdbx_description
1 polymer ?
#
loop_
_entity_poly.entity_id
_entity_poly.type
_entity_poly.pdbx_seq_one_letter_code
_entity_poly.pdbx_strand_id
1 'polypeptide(L)'
;MSKYDDEIFKTLTIDEENFSSAFEIYQHMGAVVDKMVSKFWYAVKRELEELTKDTDFKVEIYENNFAHNSKLYLYLEPNKDFRFTYEHLGQNQNIGLWANTFQDKVNIEKTNAYKMSVRKNFDGWEHTTSNEWIAYKSTGEDFSKLSSLIKILPNNIEDYPRIKAQELFDFAEEYKQHLQHLVTYCSNE
;
A
#
# COMPACT_ATOMS: atom_id res chain seq x y z
N MET A 1 -15.71 -18.95 -4.76
CA MET A 1 -16.73 -18.33 -3.89
C MET A 1 -18.11 -18.78 -4.34
N SER A 2 -19.04 -18.96 -3.41
CA SER A 2 -20.40 -19.40 -3.74
C SER A 2 -21.28 -18.21 -4.17
N LYS A 3 -22.37 -18.48 -4.91
CA LYS A 3 -23.37 -17.45 -5.28
C LYS A 3 -23.97 -16.77 -4.04
N TYR A 4 -24.08 -17.51 -2.94
CA TYR A 4 -24.58 -17.01 -1.65
C TYR A 4 -23.66 -15.93 -1.05
N ASP A 5 -22.34 -16.15 -1.09
CA ASP A 5 -21.35 -15.18 -0.57
C ASP A 5 -21.38 -13.86 -1.37
N ASP A 6 -21.67 -13.94 -2.67
CA ASP A 6 -21.82 -12.76 -3.54
C ASP A 6 -23.11 -11.98 -3.25
N GLU A 7 -24.22 -12.66 -2.98
CA GLU A 7 -25.48 -12.01 -2.61
C GLU A 7 -25.38 -11.34 -1.23
N ILE A 8 -24.78 -12.02 -0.23
CA ILE A 8 -24.49 -11.41 1.07
C ILE A 8 -23.63 -10.15 0.91
N PHE A 9 -22.53 -10.24 0.15
CA PHE A 9 -21.67 -9.07 -0.09
C PHE A 9 -22.49 -7.89 -0.62
N LYS A 10 -23.31 -8.10 -1.66
CA LYS A 10 -24.12 -7.04 -2.25
C LYS A 10 -25.10 -6.44 -1.25
N THR A 11 -25.79 -7.26 -0.48
CA THR A 11 -26.77 -6.79 0.51
C THR A 11 -26.10 -5.98 1.63
N LEU A 12 -24.96 -6.44 2.14
CA LEU A 12 -24.29 -5.78 3.26
C LEU A 12 -23.57 -4.49 2.86
N THR A 13 -23.12 -4.36 1.62
CA THR A 13 -22.34 -3.20 1.15
C THR A 13 -23.15 -2.21 0.31
N ILE A 14 -24.48 -2.32 0.28
CA ILE A 14 -25.30 -1.46 -0.59
C ILE A 14 -25.40 -0.02 -0.09
N ASP A 15 -25.33 0.21 1.23
CA ASP A 15 -25.34 1.53 1.86
C ASP A 15 -24.66 1.48 3.24
N GLU A 16 -24.45 2.67 3.82
CA GLU A 16 -23.75 2.84 5.10
C GLU A 16 -24.53 2.27 6.29
N GLU A 17 -25.87 2.36 6.30
CA GLU A 17 -26.72 1.92 7.41
C GLU A 17 -26.71 0.39 7.52
N ASN A 18 -26.86 -0.29 6.39
CA ASN A 18 -26.79 -1.74 6.27
C ASN A 18 -25.39 -2.25 6.63
N PHE A 19 -24.33 -1.57 6.18
CA PHE A 19 -22.96 -1.94 6.48
C PHE A 19 -22.62 -1.75 7.96
N SER A 20 -23.01 -0.62 8.56
CA SER A 20 -22.77 -0.31 9.98
C SER A 20 -23.48 -1.30 10.90
N SER A 21 -24.77 -1.57 10.64
CA SER A 21 -25.55 -2.54 11.41
C SER A 21 -24.99 -3.96 11.31
N ALA A 22 -24.48 -4.34 10.14
CA ALA A 22 -23.85 -5.65 9.94
C ALA A 22 -22.47 -5.75 10.60
N PHE A 23 -21.70 -4.65 10.61
CA PHE A 23 -20.36 -4.59 11.20
C PHE A 23 -20.41 -4.85 12.71
N GLU A 24 -21.46 -4.39 13.39
CA GLU A 24 -21.70 -4.66 14.82
C GLU A 24 -21.91 -6.16 15.13
N ILE A 25 -22.26 -6.98 14.12
CA ILE A 25 -22.48 -8.43 14.26
C ILE A 25 -21.23 -9.26 13.85
N TYR A 26 -20.13 -8.56 13.50
CA TYR A 26 -18.70 -8.91 13.31
C TYR A 26 -18.25 -10.32 12.85
N GLN A 27 -18.77 -11.44 13.36
CA GLN A 27 -18.21 -12.78 13.09
C GLN A 27 -18.35 -13.24 11.62
N HIS A 28 -19.33 -12.73 10.88
CA HIS A 28 -19.55 -13.12 9.48
C HIS A 28 -19.00 -12.12 8.44
N MET A 29 -18.42 -11.00 8.87
CA MET A 29 -17.99 -9.94 7.95
C MET A 29 -16.54 -10.02 7.50
N GLY A 30 -15.68 -10.86 8.10
CA GLY A 30 -14.27 -10.96 7.72
C GLY A 30 -14.08 -11.16 6.21
N ALA A 31 -14.75 -12.15 5.64
CA ALA A 31 -14.69 -12.42 4.20
C ALA A 31 -15.26 -11.28 3.31
N VAL A 32 -16.26 -10.54 3.82
CA VAL A 32 -16.86 -9.39 3.12
C VAL A 32 -15.89 -8.21 3.12
N VAL A 33 -15.27 -7.92 4.26
CA VAL A 33 -14.26 -6.88 4.43
C VAL A 33 -13.03 -7.18 3.57
N ASP A 34 -12.48 -8.39 3.66
CA ASP A 34 -11.32 -8.82 2.86
C ASP A 34 -11.58 -8.64 1.36
N LYS A 35 -12.76 -9.04 0.90
CA LYS A 35 -13.17 -8.87 -0.50
C LYS A 35 -13.32 -7.40 -0.91
N MET A 36 -13.85 -6.57 -0.03
CA MET A 36 -14.03 -5.13 -0.29
C MET A 36 -12.67 -4.43 -0.39
N VAL A 37 -11.80 -4.65 0.59
CA VAL A 37 -10.42 -4.13 0.62
C VAL A 37 -9.64 -4.62 -0.59
N SER A 38 -9.73 -5.91 -0.92
CA SER A 38 -9.06 -6.47 -2.11
C SER A 38 -9.51 -5.78 -3.40
N LYS A 39 -10.83 -5.68 -3.63
CA LYS A 39 -11.37 -5.00 -4.82
C LYS A 39 -10.89 -3.56 -4.94
N PHE A 40 -10.86 -2.84 -3.82
CA PHE A 40 -10.37 -1.48 -3.78
C PHE A 40 -8.90 -1.40 -4.21
N TRP A 41 -8.00 -2.18 -3.61
CA TRP A 41 -6.57 -2.13 -3.93
C TRP A 41 -6.23 -2.62 -5.33
N TYR A 42 -7.00 -3.59 -5.87
CA TYR A 42 -6.89 -3.94 -7.28
C TYR A 42 -7.32 -2.80 -8.20
N ALA A 43 -8.32 -2.00 -7.81
CA ALA A 43 -8.66 -0.79 -8.56
C ALA A 43 -7.53 0.24 -8.50
N VAL A 44 -6.94 0.47 -7.31
CA VAL A 44 -5.78 1.37 -7.14
C VAL A 44 -4.61 0.91 -8.01
N LYS A 45 -4.30 -0.40 -8.01
CA LYS A 45 -3.24 -0.97 -8.85
C LYS A 45 -3.44 -0.65 -10.33
N ARG A 46 -4.66 -0.81 -10.86
CA ARG A 46 -4.94 -0.51 -12.28
C ARG A 46 -4.73 0.97 -12.61
N GLU A 47 -5.22 1.87 -11.75
CA GLU A 47 -5.00 3.32 -11.95
C GLU A 47 -3.50 3.64 -11.90
N LEU A 48 -2.75 2.99 -11.00
CA LEU A 48 -1.31 3.16 -10.88
C LEU A 48 -0.52 2.60 -12.08
N GLU A 49 -0.95 1.47 -12.64
CA GLU A 49 -0.41 0.91 -13.89
C GLU A 49 -0.64 1.84 -15.07
N GLU A 50 -1.78 2.52 -15.14
CA GLU A 50 -2.05 3.51 -16.18
C GLU A 50 -1.13 4.75 -16.03
N LEU A 51 -0.93 5.24 -14.79
CA LEU A 51 -0.03 6.36 -14.51
C LEU A 51 1.44 6.04 -14.85
N THR A 52 1.85 4.78 -14.75
CA THR A 52 3.24 4.35 -14.92
C THR A 52 3.55 3.75 -16.28
N LYS A 53 2.58 3.68 -17.20
CA LYS A 53 2.73 2.99 -18.50
C LYS A 53 3.91 3.49 -19.35
N ASP A 54 4.21 4.79 -19.25
CA ASP A 54 5.27 5.47 -20.02
C ASP A 54 6.48 5.84 -19.16
N THR A 55 6.63 5.22 -17.98
CA THR A 55 7.76 5.41 -17.07
C THR A 55 8.59 4.13 -16.91
N ASP A 56 9.70 4.24 -16.18
CA ASP A 56 10.56 3.13 -15.77
C ASP A 56 10.02 2.37 -14.54
N PHE A 57 8.97 2.88 -13.90
CA PHE A 57 8.37 2.23 -12.75
C PHE A 57 7.61 0.96 -13.13
N LYS A 58 7.69 -0.03 -12.25
CA LYS A 58 6.88 -1.25 -12.28
C LYS A 58 5.98 -1.30 -11.06
N VAL A 59 4.75 -1.76 -11.27
CA VAL A 59 3.73 -1.89 -10.23
C VAL A 59 3.57 -3.35 -9.83
N GLU A 60 3.62 -3.64 -8.53
CA GLU A 60 3.30 -4.97 -8.01
C GLU A 60 2.46 -4.85 -6.75
N ILE A 61 1.56 -5.82 -6.54
CA ILE A 61 0.82 -6.00 -5.32
C ILE A 61 1.25 -7.33 -4.69
N TYR A 62 1.71 -7.27 -3.46
CA TYR A 62 2.04 -8.44 -2.65
C TYR A 62 0.90 -8.71 -1.68
N GLU A 63 0.22 -9.83 -1.90
CA GLU A 63 -1.03 -10.17 -1.23
C GLU A 63 -0.89 -11.44 -0.43
N ASN A 64 -0.94 -11.30 0.89
CA ASN A 64 -1.23 -12.40 1.79
C ASN A 64 -2.58 -12.10 2.44
N ASN A 65 -3.69 -12.42 1.75
CA ASN A 65 -5.08 -12.13 2.18
C ASN A 65 -5.33 -10.69 2.63
N PHE A 66 -4.63 -9.70 2.06
CA PHE A 66 -4.66 -8.31 2.55
C PHE A 66 -4.41 -8.17 4.06
N ALA A 67 -3.72 -9.16 4.65
CA ALA A 67 -3.30 -9.18 6.04
C ALA A 67 -2.25 -8.09 6.29
N HIS A 68 -1.77 -8.02 7.53
CA HIS A 68 -0.80 -7.01 7.97
C HIS A 68 0.40 -6.86 7.04
N ASN A 69 0.90 -7.88 6.35
CA ASN A 69 2.07 -7.76 5.48
C ASN A 69 1.76 -7.41 4.00
N SER A 70 0.51 -7.15 3.65
CA SER A 70 0.10 -6.79 2.29
C SER A 70 0.66 -5.43 1.86
N LYS A 71 1.04 -5.33 0.59
CA LYS A 71 1.74 -4.16 0.02
C LYS A 71 1.31 -3.90 -1.41
N LEU A 72 1.15 -2.63 -1.78
CA LEU A 72 1.09 -2.18 -3.18
C LEU A 72 2.28 -1.26 -3.39
N TYR A 73 3.08 -1.49 -4.44
CA TYR A 73 4.34 -0.79 -4.57
C TYR A 73 4.81 -0.52 -5.99
N LEU A 74 5.63 0.53 -6.10
CA LEU A 74 6.40 0.92 -7.27
C LEU A 74 7.88 0.59 -7.05
N TYR A 75 8.52 -0.02 -8.05
CA TYR A 75 9.95 -0.30 -8.04
C TYR A 75 10.60 -0.05 -9.39
N LEU A 76 11.92 -0.04 -9.41
CA LEU A 76 12.75 0.04 -10.62
C LEU A 76 13.46 -1.28 -10.84
N GLU A 77 13.44 -1.80 -12.07
CA GLU A 77 14.25 -2.96 -12.43
C GLU A 77 15.76 -2.63 -12.33
N PRO A 78 16.63 -3.62 -12.02
CA PRO A 78 16.33 -5.03 -11.80
C PRO A 78 15.95 -5.39 -10.34
N ASN A 79 15.75 -4.40 -9.47
CA ASN A 79 15.68 -4.62 -8.02
C ASN A 79 14.34 -4.16 -7.41
N LYS A 80 13.47 -5.13 -7.12
CA LYS A 80 12.18 -4.91 -6.43
C LYS A 80 12.25 -4.85 -4.90
N ASP A 81 13.43 -5.09 -4.33
CA ASP A 81 13.63 -5.05 -2.88
C ASP A 81 13.68 -3.62 -2.36
N PHE A 82 14.05 -2.65 -3.20
CA PHE A 82 13.82 -1.24 -2.93
C PHE A 82 12.57 -0.77 -3.65
N ARG A 83 11.69 -0.07 -2.94
CA ARG A 83 10.37 0.31 -3.49
C ARG A 83 9.71 1.45 -2.74
N PHE A 84 8.89 2.21 -3.45
CA PHE A 84 7.86 3.05 -2.83
C PHE A 84 6.61 2.20 -2.60
N THR A 85 6.05 2.21 -1.41
CA THR A 85 4.99 1.25 -1.04
C THR A 85 3.91 1.90 -0.20
N TYR A 86 2.67 1.48 -0.42
CA TYR A 86 1.72 1.34 0.67
C TYR A 86 1.97 0.00 1.36
N GLU A 87 1.99 -0.03 2.69
CA GLU A 87 2.04 -1.25 3.50
C GLU A 87 0.79 -1.34 4.39
N HIS A 88 0.45 -2.57 4.78
CA HIS A 88 -0.66 -2.89 5.66
C HIS A 88 -2.03 -2.55 5.04
N LEU A 89 -2.25 -2.95 3.80
CA LEU A 89 -3.40 -2.53 2.97
C LEU A 89 -4.79 -2.82 3.60
N GLY A 90 -4.91 -3.77 4.53
CA GLY A 90 -6.15 -4.08 5.25
C GLY A 90 -6.27 -3.48 6.66
N GLN A 91 -5.30 -2.72 7.14
CA GLN A 91 -5.29 -2.16 8.50
C GLN A 91 -4.62 -0.78 8.51
N ASN A 92 -4.01 -0.37 9.64
CA ASN A 92 -3.22 0.86 9.80
C ASN A 92 -2.19 1.06 8.68
N GLN A 93 -2.59 1.80 7.65
CA GLN A 93 -1.83 1.91 6.42
C GLN A 93 -0.71 2.94 6.55
N ASN A 94 0.46 2.54 6.06
CA ASN A 94 1.62 3.40 5.91
C ASN A 94 1.95 3.56 4.42
N ILE A 95 2.52 4.71 4.07
CA ILE A 95 3.14 4.98 2.77
C ILE A 95 4.61 5.35 2.97
N GLY A 96 5.51 4.97 2.05
CA GLY A 96 6.88 5.44 2.10
C GLY A 96 7.88 4.69 1.22
N LEU A 97 9.16 4.95 1.47
CA LEU A 97 10.30 4.29 0.81
C LEU A 97 10.81 3.15 1.69
N TRP A 98 10.80 1.95 1.13
CA TRP A 98 11.00 0.69 1.83
C TRP A 98 12.08 -0.17 1.16
N ALA A 99 12.80 -0.96 1.97
CA ALA A 99 13.90 -1.84 1.60
C ALA A 99 13.71 -3.25 2.18
N ASN A 100 13.81 -4.29 1.34
CA ASN A 100 13.68 -5.69 1.76
C ASN A 100 14.96 -6.22 2.38
N THR A 101 15.21 -5.88 3.64
CA THR A 101 16.46 -6.27 4.31
C THR A 101 16.53 -7.76 4.67
N PHE A 102 15.51 -8.55 4.35
CA PHE A 102 15.51 -10.00 4.54
C PHE A 102 16.07 -10.79 3.35
N GLN A 103 16.35 -10.12 2.22
CA GLN A 103 16.91 -10.75 1.04
C GLN A 103 18.41 -10.46 0.94
N ASP A 104 19.18 -11.44 0.48
CA ASP A 104 20.64 -11.31 0.27
C ASP A 104 21.00 -10.26 -0.79
N LYS A 105 20.02 -9.67 -1.48
CA LYS A 105 20.22 -8.63 -2.49
C LYS A 105 20.39 -7.23 -1.91
N VAL A 106 20.06 -7.00 -0.63
CA VAL A 106 20.15 -5.68 0.00
C VAL A 106 21.39 -5.60 0.90
N ASN A 107 22.24 -4.60 0.64
CA ASN A 107 23.33 -4.25 1.53
C ASN A 107 22.82 -3.38 2.69
N ILE A 108 22.60 -4.01 3.85
CA ILE A 108 22.01 -3.35 5.02
C ILE A 108 22.87 -2.19 5.52
N GLU A 109 24.20 -2.36 5.55
CA GLU A 109 25.12 -1.32 6.04
C GLU A 109 25.05 -0.06 5.17
N LYS A 110 25.14 -0.22 3.85
CA LYS A 110 25.04 0.90 2.89
C LYS A 110 23.64 1.54 2.94
N THR A 111 22.59 0.73 3.04
CA THR A 111 21.21 1.22 3.14
C THR A 111 21.01 2.09 4.38
N ASN A 112 21.50 1.65 5.53
CA ASN A 112 21.41 2.38 6.79
C ASN A 112 22.26 3.67 6.76
N ALA A 113 23.47 3.62 6.19
CA ALA A 113 24.28 4.83 5.99
C ALA A 113 23.57 5.86 5.10
N TYR A 114 22.96 5.39 4.01
CA TYR A 114 22.20 6.24 3.10
C TYR A 114 20.98 6.87 3.80
N LYS A 115 20.17 6.06 4.48
CA LYS A 115 19.02 6.51 5.28
C LYS A 115 19.38 7.66 6.22
N MET A 116 20.49 7.54 6.95
CA MET A 116 20.95 8.59 7.85
C MET A 116 21.35 9.88 7.12
N SER A 117 21.92 9.77 5.92
CA SER A 117 22.35 10.92 5.11
C SER A 117 21.19 11.72 4.50
N VAL A 118 20.08 11.05 4.17
CA VAL A 118 18.92 11.66 3.49
C VAL A 118 17.76 11.99 4.42
N ARG A 119 17.90 11.74 5.72
CA ARG A 119 16.84 11.95 6.71
C ARG A 119 16.17 13.33 6.61
N LYS A 120 16.97 14.38 6.42
CA LYS A 120 16.49 15.77 6.28
C LYS A 120 15.64 16.03 5.03
N ASN A 121 15.72 15.17 4.01
CA ASN A 121 14.92 15.27 2.80
C ASN A 121 13.47 14.78 3.02
N PHE A 122 13.23 14.10 4.14
CA PHE A 122 11.93 13.58 4.54
C PHE A 122 11.46 14.25 5.84
N ASP A 123 11.67 15.57 5.98
CA ASP A 123 11.22 16.30 7.16
C ASP A 123 9.69 16.23 7.29
N GLY A 124 9.19 15.99 8.50
CA GLY A 124 7.77 15.69 8.75
C GLY A 124 7.31 14.25 8.46
N TRP A 125 8.22 13.38 8.00
CA TRP A 125 7.97 11.93 7.92
C TRP A 125 8.45 11.22 9.20
N GLU A 126 7.87 10.06 9.47
CA GLU A 126 8.29 9.24 10.61
C GLU A 126 9.63 8.55 10.31
N HIS A 127 10.50 8.55 11.31
CA HIS A 127 11.78 7.87 11.27
C HIS A 127 11.76 6.72 12.27
N THR A 128 11.85 5.51 11.76
CA THR A 128 11.90 4.29 12.57
C THR A 128 13.33 3.77 12.69
N THR A 129 13.61 3.00 13.74
CA THR A 129 14.82 2.20 13.87
C THR A 129 14.80 0.94 13.00
N SER A 130 13.66 0.61 12.36
CA SER A 130 13.58 -0.47 11.38
C SER A 130 14.59 -0.25 10.25
N ASN A 131 15.26 -1.31 9.83
CA ASN A 131 16.16 -1.31 8.68
C ASN A 131 15.38 -1.24 7.35
N GLU A 132 14.09 -1.56 7.36
CA GLU A 132 13.29 -1.67 6.15
C GLU A 132 12.78 -0.31 5.68
N TRP A 133 12.30 0.53 6.60
CA TRP A 133 11.80 1.84 6.24
C TRP A 133 12.92 2.86 6.18
N ILE A 134 13.13 3.45 5.01
CA ILE A 134 14.01 4.59 4.83
C ILE A 134 13.31 5.85 5.33
N ALA A 135 12.05 6.03 4.93
CA ALA A 135 11.12 7.03 5.43
C ALA A 135 9.69 6.53 5.23
N TYR A 136 8.78 6.84 6.16
CA TYR A 136 7.36 6.49 6.03
C TYR A 136 6.46 7.51 6.72
N LYS A 137 5.17 7.46 6.39
CA LYS A 137 4.14 8.25 7.05
C LYS A 137 2.88 7.39 7.20
N SER A 138 2.23 7.50 8.35
CA SER A 138 0.87 6.97 8.50
C SER A 138 -0.11 7.77 7.64
N THR A 139 -0.94 7.06 6.88
CA THR A 139 -1.97 7.70 6.04
C THR A 139 -3.21 8.11 6.82
N GLY A 140 -3.35 7.63 8.06
CA GLY A 140 -4.56 7.77 8.86
C GLY A 140 -5.70 6.82 8.44
N GLU A 141 -5.53 6.02 7.39
CA GLU A 141 -6.49 4.99 6.99
C GLU A 141 -6.22 3.68 7.76
N ASP A 142 -7.30 3.11 8.32
CA ASP A 142 -7.29 1.79 8.95
C ASP A 142 -8.50 1.00 8.46
N PHE A 143 -8.28 0.08 7.51
CA PHE A 143 -9.35 -0.73 6.92
C PHE A 143 -9.87 -1.85 7.85
N SER A 144 -9.37 -1.92 9.09
CA SER A 144 -10.04 -2.67 10.17
C SER A 144 -11.17 -1.85 10.85
N LYS A 145 -11.30 -0.56 10.51
CA LYS A 145 -12.30 0.37 11.06
C LYS A 145 -13.36 0.71 10.05
N LEU A 146 -14.59 0.82 10.55
CA LEU A 146 -15.77 1.23 9.81
C LEU A 146 -15.55 2.54 9.03
N SER A 147 -14.91 3.54 9.64
CA SER A 147 -14.66 4.86 9.03
C SER A 147 -13.88 4.81 7.72
N SER A 148 -12.92 3.89 7.59
CA SER A 148 -12.13 3.72 6.35
C SER A 148 -12.87 2.82 5.36
N LEU A 149 -13.60 1.82 5.87
CA LEU A 149 -14.41 0.91 5.07
C LEU A 149 -15.56 1.61 4.35
N ILE A 150 -16.20 2.60 4.98
CA ILE A 150 -17.25 3.43 4.37
C ILE A 150 -16.74 4.15 3.10
N LYS A 151 -15.47 4.58 3.08
CA LYS A 151 -14.87 5.28 1.93
C LYS A 151 -14.72 4.38 0.70
N ILE A 152 -14.69 3.07 0.88
CA ILE A 152 -14.50 2.08 -0.20
C ILE A 152 -15.78 1.29 -0.49
N LEU A 153 -16.93 1.70 0.06
CA LEU A 153 -18.22 1.16 -0.32
C LEU A 153 -18.50 1.47 -1.79
N PRO A 154 -19.20 0.59 -2.54
CA PRO A 154 -19.49 0.78 -3.96
C PRO A 154 -20.08 2.14 -4.35
N ASN A 155 -20.88 2.76 -3.48
CA ASN A 155 -21.49 4.06 -3.75
C ASN A 155 -20.59 5.26 -3.42
N ASN A 156 -19.50 5.03 -2.67
CA ASN A 156 -18.58 6.06 -2.19
C ASN A 156 -17.20 5.98 -2.83
N ILE A 157 -16.91 4.87 -3.54
CA ILE A 157 -15.58 4.54 -4.05
C ILE A 157 -15.17 5.38 -5.27
N GLU A 158 -16.07 6.18 -5.84
CA GLU A 158 -15.76 6.98 -7.03
C GLU A 158 -14.55 7.89 -6.78
N ASP A 159 -13.62 7.90 -7.72
CA ASP A 159 -12.31 8.56 -7.69
C ASP A 159 -11.32 8.17 -6.57
N TYR A 160 -11.74 7.51 -5.49
CA TYR A 160 -10.84 7.19 -4.38
C TYR A 160 -9.66 6.28 -4.77
N PRO A 161 -9.84 5.23 -5.61
CA PRO A 161 -8.71 4.46 -6.14
C PRO A 161 -7.70 5.31 -6.91
N ARG A 162 -8.19 6.27 -7.72
CA ARG A 162 -7.34 7.18 -8.49
C ARG A 162 -6.56 8.13 -7.59
N ILE A 163 -7.20 8.67 -6.55
CA ILE A 163 -6.54 9.53 -5.55
C ILE A 163 -5.38 8.79 -4.90
N LYS A 164 -5.59 7.53 -4.46
CA LYS A 164 -4.52 6.72 -3.85
C LYS A 164 -3.42 6.33 -4.84
N ALA A 165 -3.76 6.04 -6.09
CA ALA A 165 -2.77 5.79 -7.12
C ALA A 165 -1.91 7.03 -7.40
N GLN A 166 -2.54 8.20 -7.53
CA GLN A 166 -1.84 9.47 -7.74
C GLN A 166 -0.96 9.83 -6.53
N GLU A 167 -1.43 9.64 -5.30
CA GLU A 167 -0.65 9.89 -4.08
C GLU A 167 0.67 9.09 -4.07
N LEU A 168 0.63 7.80 -4.40
CA LEU A 168 1.84 6.99 -4.47
C LEU A 168 2.72 7.33 -5.67
N PHE A 169 2.13 7.65 -6.83
CA PHE A 169 2.88 8.02 -8.03
C PHE A 169 3.61 9.36 -7.88
N ASP A 170 2.93 10.40 -7.38
CA ASP A 170 3.53 11.71 -7.13
C ASP A 170 4.69 11.60 -6.14
N PHE A 171 4.49 10.83 -5.06
CA PHE A 171 5.55 10.52 -4.11
C PHE A 171 6.73 9.80 -4.78
N ALA A 172 6.47 8.81 -5.62
CA ALA A 172 7.52 8.06 -6.30
C ALA A 172 8.32 8.94 -7.27
N GLU A 173 7.67 9.83 -8.02
CA GLU A 173 8.34 10.77 -8.92
C GLU A 173 9.15 11.82 -8.15
N GLU A 174 8.61 12.40 -7.07
CA GLU A 174 9.31 13.37 -6.22
C GLU A 174 10.61 12.80 -5.65
N TYR A 175 10.59 11.54 -5.19
CA TYR A 175 11.71 10.92 -4.49
C TYR A 175 12.49 9.90 -5.34
N LYS A 176 12.23 9.82 -6.64
CA LYS A 176 12.81 8.82 -7.56
C LYS A 176 14.32 8.65 -7.46
N GLN A 177 15.05 9.76 -7.32
CA GLN A 177 16.52 9.76 -7.17
C GLN A 177 16.99 8.93 -5.96
N HIS A 178 16.21 8.87 -4.89
CA HIS A 178 16.52 8.08 -3.71
C HIS A 178 16.42 6.60 -3.98
N LEU A 179 15.38 6.19 -4.70
CA LEU A 179 15.21 4.81 -5.12
C LEU A 179 16.32 4.39 -6.07
N GLN A 180 16.66 5.22 -7.06
CA GLN A 180 17.76 4.96 -7.99
C GLN A 180 19.11 4.80 -7.27
N HIS A 181 19.39 5.64 -6.26
CA HIS A 181 20.60 5.51 -5.45
C HIS A 181 20.64 4.18 -4.69
N LEU A 182 19.55 3.80 -4.04
CA LEU A 182 19.45 2.54 -3.30
C LEU A 182 19.68 1.34 -4.24
N VAL A 183 19.00 1.32 -5.38
CA VAL A 183 19.16 0.24 -6.38
C VAL A 183 20.62 0.16 -6.87
N THR A 184 21.25 1.30 -7.16
CA THR A 184 22.59 1.34 -7.77
C THR A 184 23.70 1.01 -6.77
N TYR A 185 23.60 1.53 -5.55
CA TYR A 185 24.72 1.53 -4.59
C TYR A 185 24.48 0.70 -3.35
N CYS A 186 23.22 0.41 -3.00
CA CYS A 186 22.86 -0.34 -1.81
C CYS A 186 22.40 -1.78 -2.11
N SER A 187 22.43 -2.21 -3.37
CA SER A 187 22.30 -3.63 -3.72
C SER A 187 23.62 -4.37 -3.45
N ASN A 188 23.55 -5.65 -3.11
CA ASN A 188 24.70 -6.55 -3.17
C ASN A 188 24.95 -6.96 -4.63
N GLU A 189 26.23 -7.16 -4.98
CA GLU A 189 26.66 -7.63 -6.31
C GLU A 189 26.23 -9.07 -6.59
#